data_AF-A0A955BK54-F1
#
_entry.id   AF-A0A955BK54-F1
#
_cell.length_a   1.000
_cell.length_b   1.000
_cell.length_c   1.000
_cell.angle_alpha   90.00
_cell.angle_beta   90.00
_cell.angle_gamma   90.00
#
_symmetry.space_group_name_H-M   'P 1'
#
loop_
_entity.id
_entity.type
_entity.pdbx_description
1 polymer ?
#
loop_
_entity_poly.entity_id
_entity_poly.type
_entity_poly.pdbx_seq_one_letter_code
_entity_poly.pdbx_strand_id
1 'polypeptide(L)'
;AAANPASAEPFPIEGLLPKREIRALEFIERHPTYDGRGVIVAVFDTGVDPGAAGLQRTSDGRPKIVDMIDATGSGDVQLSAAQADEDGQLTGRTGRKLTLPDGWLDQDRPIRVGLKRAYDFFPGRLSARMKRERREAFDQRHTEIERQLRAAIAAWERTHPRPNEEQREHGEELRTRLAQLEFAHDHFDDPGPLLDCVAFHDGARWRAAIDTDEDGDLRDEKLLTNFRAERQYGTFANGAALNFAINIEESGERLSIVVDSGEHGTHVASIIAGFHADSPQRNGVAPGARIVSVKIGDPRLGSMETAESIARGLAAAVRNHCDAINMSYGEPTHSPNRGWLTELITETVDKHNIAFVASAGNSGPALSTVGSPGGTTSAVIGVGAYVSPAMMAAEHAIRTKLPEMAYTFTSLGPTWDGDLGVDLFAPGGAVAAVPRWTEQRSMQMSGTSMASPNACGAVALLISGLKQQARPWSPYALRRAMQNTARPVSAAGPFAQGAGLVQVDRAFDELTREPRRIEDTWKTEVRVQDGRNERGIYLREPHETLSVRSFRCSVRLTAPH
;
A
#
# COMPACT_ATOMS: atom_id res chain seq x y z
N ALA A 1 41.58 -38.30 -7.54
CA ALA A 1 40.99 -37.99 -6.23
C ALA A 1 39.77 -37.11 -6.48
N ALA A 2 38.57 -37.67 -6.31
CA ALA A 2 37.33 -36.91 -6.42
C ALA A 2 37.32 -35.84 -5.32
N ALA A 3 37.18 -34.58 -5.71
CA ALA A 3 36.96 -33.50 -4.77
C ALA A 3 35.63 -33.78 -4.06
N ASN A 4 35.73 -34.01 -2.75
CA ASN A 4 34.61 -34.12 -1.84
C ASN A 4 33.72 -32.87 -2.03
N PRO A 5 32.40 -32.98 -2.28
CA PRO A 5 31.49 -31.84 -2.22
C PRO A 5 31.33 -31.42 -0.76
N ALA A 6 32.37 -30.79 -0.21
CA ALA A 6 32.39 -30.24 1.13
C ALA A 6 31.39 -29.08 1.18
N SER A 7 30.26 -29.34 1.82
CA SER A 7 29.35 -28.39 2.46
C SER A 7 29.17 -27.06 1.71
N ALA A 8 28.25 -27.01 0.75
CA ALA A 8 27.63 -25.74 0.41
C ALA A 8 27.04 -25.16 1.70
N GLU A 9 27.44 -23.94 2.08
CA GLU A 9 26.81 -23.24 3.21
C GLU A 9 25.29 -23.25 2.99
N PRO A 10 24.49 -23.55 4.03
CA PRO A 10 23.05 -23.57 3.89
C PRO A 10 22.56 -22.21 3.42
N PHE A 11 21.56 -22.20 2.53
CA PHE A 11 20.99 -20.95 2.02
C PHE A 11 20.52 -20.06 3.19
N PRO A 12 20.90 -18.78 3.23
CA PRO A 12 20.57 -17.89 4.35
C PRO A 12 19.11 -17.45 4.29
N ILE A 13 18.19 -18.35 4.67
CA ILE A 13 16.74 -18.13 4.68
C ILE A 13 16.37 -16.91 5.52
N GLU A 14 17.11 -16.64 6.59
CA GLU A 14 16.96 -15.47 7.44
C GLU A 14 17.14 -14.14 6.70
N GLY A 15 17.90 -14.14 5.60
CA GLY A 15 18.10 -12.97 4.74
C GLY A 15 16.89 -12.65 3.86
N LEU A 16 15.92 -13.56 3.72
CA LEU A 16 14.70 -13.32 2.93
C LEU A 16 13.70 -12.41 3.65
N LEU A 17 13.61 -12.50 4.97
CA LEU A 17 12.75 -11.62 5.76
C LEU A 17 13.44 -11.30 7.10
N PRO A 18 14.39 -10.35 7.09
CA PRO A 18 15.32 -10.10 8.18
C PRO A 18 14.62 -9.63 9.45
N LYS A 19 14.82 -10.38 10.53
CA LYS A 19 14.27 -10.13 11.88
C LYS A 19 15.32 -10.25 12.98
N ARG A 20 16.42 -10.95 12.69
CA ARG A 20 17.46 -11.28 13.67
C ARG A 20 18.38 -10.10 13.92
N GLU A 21 18.70 -9.34 12.87
CA GLU A 21 19.59 -8.17 12.97
C GLU A 21 19.02 -7.09 13.89
N ILE A 22 17.69 -7.01 13.98
CA ILE A 22 16.96 -6.11 14.87
C ILE A 22 16.57 -6.73 16.22
N ARG A 23 17.01 -7.96 16.49
CA ARG A 23 16.73 -8.73 17.72
C ARG A 23 15.25 -8.99 17.98
N ALA A 24 14.42 -8.97 16.93
CA ALA A 24 12.98 -9.23 17.05
C ALA A 24 12.69 -10.71 17.31
N LEU A 25 13.47 -11.62 16.71
CA LEU A 25 13.32 -13.07 16.94
C LEU A 25 13.63 -13.41 18.41
N GLU A 26 14.76 -12.93 18.92
CA GLU A 26 15.18 -13.14 20.30
C GLU A 26 14.16 -12.55 21.30
N PHE A 27 13.54 -11.42 20.95
CA PHE A 27 12.48 -10.82 21.75
C PHE A 27 11.22 -11.70 21.80
N ILE A 28 10.75 -12.21 20.66
CA ILE A 28 9.58 -13.10 20.59
C ILE A 28 9.86 -14.44 21.26
N GLU A 29 11.08 -14.98 21.14
CA GLU A 29 11.48 -16.21 21.84
C GLU A 29 11.43 -16.06 23.36
N ARG A 30 11.88 -14.91 23.89
CA ARG A 30 11.79 -14.59 25.33
C ARG A 30 10.38 -14.24 25.77
N HIS A 31 9.59 -13.65 24.90
CA HIS A 31 8.22 -13.21 25.16
C HIS A 31 7.26 -13.69 24.06
N PRO A 32 6.88 -14.98 24.05
CA PRO A 32 6.07 -15.55 22.96
C PRO A 32 4.70 -14.89 22.76
N THR A 33 4.20 -14.20 23.78
CA THR A 33 2.93 -13.47 23.68
C THR A 33 3.11 -12.02 23.24
N TYR A 34 4.32 -11.48 23.14
CA TYR A 34 4.56 -10.08 22.73
C TYR A 34 4.82 -10.00 21.22
N ASP A 35 4.09 -10.80 20.45
CA ASP A 35 4.23 -11.00 19.01
C ASP A 35 3.47 -9.97 18.16
N GLY A 36 2.98 -8.89 18.76
CA GLY A 36 2.13 -7.89 18.12
C GLY A 36 0.64 -8.01 18.45
N ARG A 37 0.22 -9.05 19.18
CA ARG A 37 -1.18 -9.18 19.60
C ARG A 37 -1.64 -7.96 20.41
N GLY A 38 -2.90 -7.57 20.19
CA GLY A 38 -3.46 -6.36 20.81
C GLY A 38 -3.04 -5.04 20.15
N VAL A 39 -2.29 -5.11 19.04
CA VAL A 39 -1.85 -3.93 18.28
C VAL A 39 -2.53 -3.88 16.91
N ILE A 40 -2.99 -2.70 16.52
CA ILE A 40 -3.52 -2.42 15.17
C ILE A 40 -2.59 -1.43 14.46
N VAL A 41 -2.11 -1.80 13.28
CA VAL A 41 -1.24 -0.97 12.45
C VAL A 41 -1.99 -0.53 11.20
N ALA A 42 -2.02 0.77 10.93
CA ALA A 42 -2.51 1.30 9.65
C ALA A 42 -1.39 1.27 8.61
N VAL A 43 -1.66 0.73 7.43
CA VAL A 43 -0.70 0.68 6.31
C VAL A 43 -1.17 1.68 5.26
N PHE A 44 -0.46 2.80 5.17
CA PHE A 44 -0.71 3.87 4.21
C PHE A 44 0.17 3.60 2.99
N ASP A 45 -0.44 3.04 1.95
CA ASP A 45 0.30 2.55 0.79
C ASP A 45 -0.61 2.44 -0.46
N THR A 46 -0.26 1.61 -1.44
CA THR A 46 -1.10 1.29 -2.61
C THR A 46 -2.35 0.46 -2.27
N GLY A 47 -2.52 0.06 -1.00
CA GLY A 47 -3.58 -0.86 -0.56
C GLY A 47 -3.06 -2.29 -0.38
N VAL A 48 -3.83 -3.11 0.33
CA VAL A 48 -3.46 -4.48 0.72
C VAL A 48 -4.47 -5.47 0.15
N ASP A 49 -3.96 -6.50 -0.52
CA ASP A 49 -4.76 -7.62 -1.02
C ASP A 49 -5.18 -8.54 0.16
N PRO A 50 -6.48 -8.65 0.48
CA PRO A 50 -6.96 -9.51 1.56
C PRO A 50 -6.78 -11.01 1.29
N GLY A 51 -6.62 -11.40 0.03
CA GLY A 51 -6.35 -12.77 -0.40
C GLY A 51 -4.87 -13.15 -0.42
N ALA A 52 -3.94 -12.21 -0.17
CA ALA A 52 -2.51 -12.48 -0.22
C ALA A 52 -2.04 -13.39 0.92
N ALA A 53 -1.12 -14.30 0.62
CA ALA A 53 -0.70 -15.34 1.56
C ALA A 53 -0.14 -14.75 2.86
N GLY A 54 -0.64 -15.20 4.00
CA GLY A 54 -0.19 -14.77 5.32
C GLY A 54 -0.92 -13.56 5.88
N LEU A 55 -1.86 -12.98 5.12
CA LEU A 55 -2.68 -11.85 5.54
C LEU A 55 -4.13 -12.24 5.89
N GLN A 56 -4.39 -13.52 6.15
CA GLN A 56 -5.72 -14.01 6.53
C GLN A 56 -5.97 -13.91 8.03
N ARG A 57 -5.02 -14.41 8.84
CA ARG A 57 -5.16 -14.53 10.30
C ARG A 57 -3.91 -14.08 11.03
N THR A 58 -4.08 -13.64 12.26
CA THR A 58 -3.01 -13.42 13.23
C THR A 58 -2.53 -14.73 13.84
N SER A 59 -1.40 -14.69 14.55
CA SER A 59 -0.89 -15.82 15.35
C SER A 59 -1.88 -16.35 16.39
N ASP A 60 -2.82 -15.52 16.88
CA ASP A 60 -3.90 -15.91 17.80
C ASP A 60 -5.24 -16.21 17.09
N GLY A 61 -5.23 -16.39 15.77
CA GLY A 61 -6.38 -16.86 14.99
C GLY A 61 -7.43 -15.81 14.62
N ARG A 62 -7.24 -14.55 15.03
CA ARG A 62 -8.13 -13.43 14.69
C ARG A 62 -7.95 -13.00 13.23
N PRO A 63 -8.95 -12.36 12.61
CA PRO A 63 -8.79 -11.78 11.27
C PRO A 63 -7.67 -10.74 11.25
N LYS A 64 -6.72 -10.93 10.34
CA LYS A 64 -5.53 -10.06 10.20
C LYS A 64 -5.91 -8.65 9.77
N ILE A 65 -6.69 -8.52 8.70
CA ILE A 65 -7.17 -7.23 8.21
C ILE A 65 -8.45 -6.86 8.96
N VAL A 66 -8.44 -5.68 9.59
CA VAL A 66 -9.55 -5.13 10.37
C VAL A 66 -10.51 -4.36 9.48
N ASP A 67 -9.94 -3.57 8.59
CA ASP A 67 -10.65 -2.64 7.73
C ASP A 67 -9.82 -2.38 6.45
N MET A 68 -10.51 -2.03 5.37
CA MET A 68 -9.92 -1.70 4.06
C MET A 68 -10.56 -0.42 3.53
N ILE A 69 -9.75 0.58 3.23
CA ILE A 69 -10.23 1.93 2.93
C ILE A 69 -9.50 2.45 1.68
N ASP A 70 -10.26 2.93 0.69
CA ASP A 70 -9.74 3.76 -0.38
C ASP A 70 -9.81 5.23 0.05
N ALA A 71 -8.66 5.82 0.38
CA ALA A 71 -8.59 7.22 0.78
C ALA A 71 -8.54 8.16 -0.43
N THR A 72 -8.26 7.65 -1.62
CA THR A 72 -8.09 8.43 -2.86
C THR A 72 -9.43 8.78 -3.52
N GLY A 73 -10.48 8.00 -3.25
CA GLY A 73 -11.77 8.09 -3.92
C GLY A 73 -11.76 7.57 -5.36
N SER A 74 -10.67 6.91 -5.79
CA SER A 74 -10.59 6.27 -7.11
C SER A 74 -11.68 5.22 -7.32
N GLY A 75 -12.06 4.50 -6.27
CA GLY A 75 -13.10 3.48 -6.27
C GLY A 75 -14.51 3.99 -6.00
N ASP A 76 -14.71 5.31 -5.83
CA ASP A 76 -16.02 5.86 -5.50
C ASP A 76 -16.99 5.73 -6.69
N VAL A 77 -18.21 5.31 -6.36
CA VAL A 77 -19.34 5.11 -7.26
C VAL A 77 -20.52 5.88 -6.70
N GLN A 78 -21.03 6.83 -7.49
CA GLN A 78 -22.26 7.54 -7.15
C GLN A 78 -23.46 6.65 -7.47
N LEU A 79 -24.25 6.34 -6.45
CA LEU A 79 -25.45 5.52 -6.56
C LEU A 79 -26.68 6.41 -6.62
N SER A 80 -27.54 6.18 -7.61
CA SER A 80 -28.84 6.86 -7.71
C SER A 80 -29.97 5.88 -7.47
N ALA A 81 -31.09 6.36 -6.95
CA ALA A 81 -32.30 5.56 -6.86
C ALA A 81 -32.69 4.99 -8.23
N ALA A 82 -33.11 3.73 -8.23
CA ALA A 82 -33.65 3.07 -9.40
C ALA A 82 -34.89 2.25 -9.03
N GLN A 83 -35.73 2.04 -10.03
CA GLN A 83 -36.96 1.27 -9.92
C GLN A 83 -36.93 0.21 -11.01
N ALA A 84 -37.49 -0.95 -10.70
CA ALA A 84 -37.73 -1.97 -11.72
C ALA A 84 -38.82 -1.50 -12.69
N ASP A 85 -38.73 -1.99 -13.92
CA ASP A 85 -39.76 -1.79 -14.94
C ASP A 85 -41.04 -2.60 -14.64
N GLU A 86 -42.04 -2.47 -15.52
CA GLU A 86 -43.34 -3.16 -15.38
C GLU A 86 -43.21 -4.69 -15.37
N ASP A 87 -42.12 -5.24 -15.92
CA ASP A 87 -41.79 -6.66 -15.95
C ASP A 87 -40.95 -7.11 -14.74
N GLY A 88 -40.66 -6.19 -13.80
CA GLY A 88 -39.84 -6.47 -12.62
C GLY A 88 -38.34 -6.54 -12.90
N GLN A 89 -37.86 -6.02 -14.04
CA GLN A 89 -36.44 -5.98 -14.39
C GLN A 89 -35.80 -4.63 -14.09
N LEU A 90 -34.55 -4.65 -13.64
CA LEU A 90 -33.78 -3.44 -13.37
C LEU A 90 -32.83 -3.18 -14.54
N THR A 91 -32.79 -1.95 -15.04
CA THR A 91 -31.81 -1.56 -16.07
C THR A 91 -30.60 -0.92 -15.40
N GLY A 92 -29.41 -1.48 -15.66
CA GLY A 92 -28.14 -0.95 -15.22
C GLY A 92 -27.85 0.41 -15.85
N ARG A 93 -26.85 1.12 -15.31
CA ARG A 93 -26.41 2.40 -15.88
C ARG A 93 -25.66 2.23 -17.19
N THR A 94 -25.19 1.02 -17.49
CA THR A 94 -24.69 0.66 -18.83
C THR A 94 -25.80 0.54 -19.89
N GLY A 95 -27.06 0.44 -19.48
CA GLY A 95 -28.19 0.10 -20.34
C GLY A 95 -28.47 -1.41 -20.46
N ARG A 96 -27.64 -2.27 -19.83
CA ARG A 96 -27.89 -3.71 -19.74
C ARG A 96 -29.09 -4.00 -18.83
N LYS A 97 -29.85 -5.04 -19.16
CA LYS A 97 -30.90 -5.57 -18.28
C LYS A 97 -30.23 -6.43 -17.21
N LEU A 98 -30.45 -6.10 -15.94
CA LEU A 98 -29.83 -6.77 -14.80
C LEU A 98 -30.72 -7.88 -14.28
N THR A 99 -30.16 -9.07 -14.17
CA THR A 99 -30.83 -10.22 -13.55
C THR A 99 -30.48 -10.24 -12.07
N LEU A 100 -31.45 -10.00 -11.21
CA LEU A 100 -31.25 -9.95 -9.76
C LEU A 100 -31.64 -11.27 -9.09
N PRO A 101 -30.99 -11.65 -7.97
CA PRO A 101 -31.48 -12.73 -7.10
C PRO A 101 -32.87 -12.47 -6.56
N ASP A 102 -33.60 -13.56 -6.29
CA ASP A 102 -34.90 -13.52 -5.64
C ASP A 102 -34.80 -12.80 -4.27
N GLY A 103 -35.70 -11.85 -4.03
CA GLY A 103 -35.80 -11.10 -2.77
C GLY A 103 -34.98 -9.81 -2.69
N TRP A 104 -34.26 -9.40 -3.75
CA TRP A 104 -33.61 -8.09 -3.80
C TRP A 104 -34.61 -6.96 -4.13
N LEU A 105 -35.64 -7.30 -4.92
CA LEU A 105 -36.73 -6.42 -5.31
C LEU A 105 -37.92 -6.56 -4.35
N ASP A 106 -37.78 -6.03 -3.13
CA ASP A 106 -38.92 -5.80 -2.24
C ASP A 106 -39.46 -4.38 -2.46
N GLN A 107 -40.78 -4.24 -2.65
CA GLN A 107 -41.44 -2.99 -3.03
C GLN A 107 -41.21 -1.81 -2.07
N ASP A 108 -40.81 -2.09 -0.82
CA ASP A 108 -40.60 -1.07 0.22
C ASP A 108 -39.12 -0.69 0.44
N ARG A 109 -38.18 -1.29 -0.31
CA ARG A 109 -36.73 -1.08 -0.09
C ARG A 109 -36.11 -0.23 -1.21
N PRO A 110 -35.40 0.86 -0.88
CA PRO A 110 -34.75 1.67 -1.90
C PRO A 110 -33.58 0.89 -2.53
N ILE A 111 -33.69 0.60 -3.82
CA ILE A 111 -32.61 0.09 -4.65
C ILE A 111 -31.90 1.27 -5.30
N ARG A 112 -30.58 1.17 -5.38
CA ARG A 112 -29.75 2.16 -6.03
C ARG A 112 -28.79 1.49 -7.00
N VAL A 113 -28.57 2.15 -8.14
CA VAL A 113 -27.64 1.70 -9.17
C VAL A 113 -26.59 2.76 -9.47
N GLY A 114 -25.38 2.30 -9.80
CA GLY A 114 -24.26 3.14 -10.23
C GLY A 114 -23.45 2.46 -11.32
N LEU A 115 -22.54 3.24 -11.90
CA LEU A 115 -21.63 2.80 -12.96
C LEU A 115 -20.20 3.08 -12.53
N LYS A 116 -19.30 2.13 -12.78
CA LYS A 116 -17.86 2.36 -12.62
C LYS A 116 -17.07 1.74 -13.75
N ARG A 117 -16.07 2.47 -14.25
CA ARG A 117 -15.08 1.94 -15.19
C ARG A 117 -13.95 1.27 -14.42
N ALA A 118 -13.66 0.01 -14.74
CA ALA A 118 -12.66 -0.78 -14.01
C ALA A 118 -11.25 -0.16 -14.03
N TYR A 119 -10.80 0.32 -15.20
CA TYR A 119 -9.47 0.90 -15.36
C TYR A 119 -9.25 2.23 -14.60
N ASP A 120 -10.30 2.85 -14.04
CA ASP A 120 -10.15 4.03 -13.18
C ASP A 120 -9.54 3.69 -11.82
N PHE A 121 -9.68 2.43 -11.37
CA PHE A 121 -9.24 2.00 -10.04
C PHE A 121 -8.35 0.76 -10.05
N PHE A 122 -8.26 0.03 -11.17
CA PHE A 122 -7.34 -1.10 -11.33
C PHE A 122 -5.88 -0.66 -11.33
N PRO A 123 -4.95 -1.50 -10.81
CA PRO A 123 -3.52 -1.27 -10.93
C PRO A 123 -3.07 -1.05 -12.38
N GLY A 124 -2.17 -0.09 -12.62
CA GLY A 124 -1.71 0.22 -13.97
C GLY A 124 -1.07 -0.97 -14.70
N ARG A 125 -0.31 -1.81 -13.98
CA ARG A 125 0.28 -3.05 -14.52
C ARG A 125 -0.79 -4.06 -14.94
N LEU A 126 -1.85 -4.21 -14.15
CA LEU A 126 -2.97 -5.09 -14.46
C LEU A 126 -3.75 -4.58 -15.68
N SER A 127 -4.10 -3.29 -15.68
CA SER A 127 -4.80 -2.65 -16.79
C SER A 127 -3.99 -2.78 -18.09
N ALA A 128 -2.67 -2.62 -18.05
CA ALA A 128 -1.80 -2.82 -19.21
C ALA A 128 -1.78 -4.28 -19.70
N ARG A 129 -1.80 -5.27 -18.79
CA ARG A 129 -1.93 -6.69 -19.15
C ARG A 129 -3.26 -6.96 -19.84
N MET A 130 -4.36 -6.53 -19.23
CA MET A 130 -5.72 -6.77 -19.75
C MET A 130 -5.93 -6.11 -21.12
N LYS A 131 -5.46 -4.87 -21.30
CA LYS A 131 -5.50 -4.18 -22.60
C LYS A 131 -4.77 -4.96 -23.69
N ARG A 132 -3.61 -5.54 -23.37
CA ARG A 132 -2.84 -6.38 -24.31
C ARG A 132 -3.60 -7.65 -24.66
N GLU A 133 -4.12 -8.37 -23.67
CA GLU A 133 -4.90 -9.61 -23.89
C GLU A 133 -6.17 -9.34 -24.71
N ARG A 134 -6.87 -8.24 -24.43
CA ARG A 134 -8.05 -7.80 -25.20
C ARG A 134 -7.68 -7.39 -26.63
N ARG A 135 -6.56 -6.71 -26.82
CA ARG A 135 -6.03 -6.37 -28.15
C ARG A 135 -5.68 -7.63 -28.95
N GLU A 136 -5.01 -8.59 -28.35
CA GLU A 136 -4.67 -9.87 -29.00
C GLU A 136 -5.94 -10.63 -29.42
N ALA A 137 -6.96 -10.69 -28.55
CA ALA A 137 -8.25 -11.31 -28.88
C ALA A 137 -9.01 -10.54 -29.98
N PHE A 138 -8.94 -9.21 -29.97
CA PHE A 138 -9.48 -8.37 -31.03
C PHE A 138 -8.78 -8.66 -32.37
N ASP A 139 -7.45 -8.63 -32.41
CA ASP A 139 -6.65 -8.86 -33.62
C ASP A 139 -6.93 -10.25 -34.23
N GLN A 140 -7.08 -11.28 -33.39
CA GLN A 140 -7.44 -12.64 -33.84
C GLN A 140 -8.81 -12.67 -34.51
N ARG A 141 -9.83 -12.09 -33.88
CA ARG A 141 -11.19 -12.00 -34.45
C ARG A 141 -11.21 -11.13 -35.71
N HIS A 142 -10.46 -10.04 -35.69
CA HIS A 142 -10.36 -9.08 -36.78
C HIS A 142 -9.77 -9.73 -38.03
N THR A 143 -8.63 -10.41 -37.87
CA THR A 143 -7.93 -11.13 -38.95
C THR A 143 -8.84 -12.18 -39.58
N GLU A 144 -9.65 -12.88 -38.79
CA GLU A 144 -10.62 -13.87 -39.29
C GLU A 144 -11.70 -13.22 -40.16
N ILE A 145 -12.34 -12.15 -39.67
CA ILE A 145 -13.40 -11.43 -40.39
C ILE A 145 -12.84 -10.79 -41.67
N GLU A 146 -11.66 -10.17 -41.58
CA GLU A 146 -10.99 -9.54 -42.71
C GLU A 146 -10.67 -10.57 -43.80
N ARG A 147 -10.15 -11.75 -43.41
CA ARG A 147 -9.90 -12.85 -44.35
C ARG A 147 -11.18 -13.31 -45.04
N GLN A 148 -12.29 -13.45 -44.30
CA GLN A 148 -13.59 -13.82 -44.86
C GLN A 148 -14.10 -12.76 -45.85
N LEU A 149 -13.95 -11.48 -45.52
CA LEU A 149 -14.42 -10.38 -46.35
C LEU A 149 -13.58 -10.21 -47.62
N ARG A 150 -12.25 -10.31 -47.52
CA ARG A 150 -11.35 -10.33 -48.69
C ARG A 150 -11.65 -11.50 -49.62
N ALA A 151 -11.93 -12.69 -49.06
CA ALA A 151 -12.34 -13.85 -49.84
C ALA A 151 -13.70 -13.63 -50.54
N ALA A 152 -14.67 -13.00 -49.86
CA ALA A 152 -15.97 -12.66 -50.43
C ALA A 152 -15.84 -11.63 -51.58
N ILE A 153 -15.00 -10.60 -51.42
CA ILE A 153 -14.72 -9.61 -52.48
C ILE A 153 -14.10 -10.32 -53.70
N ALA A 154 -13.08 -11.15 -53.51
CA ALA A 154 -12.44 -11.87 -54.61
C ALA A 154 -13.42 -12.83 -55.32
N ALA A 155 -14.31 -13.49 -54.57
CA ALA A 155 -15.35 -14.34 -55.14
C ALA A 155 -16.39 -13.54 -55.94
N TRP A 156 -16.78 -12.36 -55.44
CA TRP A 156 -17.69 -11.45 -56.12
C TRP A 156 -17.08 -10.93 -57.43
N GLU A 157 -15.82 -10.48 -57.42
CA GLU A 157 -15.10 -9.99 -58.61
C GLU A 157 -14.96 -11.06 -59.69
N ARG A 158 -14.75 -12.32 -59.29
CA ARG A 158 -14.67 -13.45 -60.22
C ARG A 158 -16.02 -13.79 -60.87
N THR A 159 -17.12 -13.62 -60.15
CA THR A 159 -18.47 -13.99 -60.62
C THR A 159 -19.16 -12.87 -61.40
N HIS A 160 -18.71 -11.63 -61.26
CA HIS A 160 -19.33 -10.45 -61.87
C HIS A 160 -18.33 -9.59 -62.66
N PRO A 161 -17.75 -10.08 -63.78
CA PRO A 161 -16.81 -9.31 -64.61
C PRO A 161 -17.47 -8.12 -65.34
N ARG A 162 -18.80 -8.10 -65.48
CA ARG A 162 -19.61 -6.96 -65.94
C ARG A 162 -20.88 -6.85 -65.08
N PRO A 163 -20.80 -6.20 -63.91
CA PRO A 163 -21.92 -6.11 -62.98
C PRO A 163 -23.01 -5.18 -63.51
N ASN A 164 -24.27 -5.51 -63.24
CA ASN A 164 -25.39 -4.57 -63.33
C ASN A 164 -25.34 -3.56 -62.16
N GLU A 165 -26.25 -2.58 -62.13
CA GLU A 165 -26.25 -1.50 -61.13
C GLU A 165 -26.34 -2.02 -59.68
N GLU A 166 -27.27 -2.94 -59.41
CA GLU A 166 -27.48 -3.55 -58.10
C GLU A 166 -26.28 -4.41 -57.65
N GLN A 167 -25.65 -5.16 -58.57
CA GLN A 167 -24.43 -5.91 -58.28
C GLN A 167 -23.27 -4.97 -57.96
N ARG A 168 -23.17 -3.82 -58.63
CA ARG A 168 -22.13 -2.82 -58.38
C ARG A 168 -22.27 -2.22 -56.98
N GLU A 169 -23.48 -1.89 -56.56
CA GLU A 169 -23.77 -1.44 -55.20
C GLU A 169 -23.35 -2.48 -54.15
N HIS A 170 -23.64 -3.76 -54.37
CA HIS A 170 -23.21 -4.83 -53.47
C HIS A 170 -21.68 -4.98 -53.41
N GLY A 171 -20.99 -4.86 -54.55
CA GLY A 171 -19.53 -4.86 -54.59
C GLY A 171 -18.90 -3.64 -53.92
N GLU A 172 -19.53 -2.47 -54.01
CA GLU A 172 -19.13 -1.26 -53.27
C GLU A 172 -19.36 -1.44 -51.77
N GLU A 173 -20.51 -1.99 -51.35
CA GLU A 173 -20.83 -2.30 -49.95
C GLU A 173 -19.75 -3.19 -49.31
N LEU A 174 -19.34 -4.28 -49.98
CA LEU A 174 -18.29 -5.17 -49.46
C LEU A 174 -16.96 -4.45 -49.28
N ARG A 175 -16.58 -3.56 -50.21
CA ARG A 175 -15.36 -2.75 -50.11
C ARG A 175 -15.47 -1.70 -49.00
N THR A 176 -16.63 -1.07 -48.85
CA THR A 176 -16.90 -0.14 -47.74
C THR A 176 -16.83 -0.85 -46.40
N ARG A 177 -17.40 -2.05 -46.27
CA ARG A 177 -17.27 -2.88 -45.07
C ARG A 177 -15.80 -3.18 -44.75
N LEU A 178 -14.98 -3.48 -45.75
CA LEU A 178 -13.54 -3.73 -45.55
C LEU A 178 -12.82 -2.46 -45.09
N ALA A 179 -13.08 -1.32 -45.73
CA ALA A 179 -12.49 -0.05 -45.34
C ALA A 179 -12.89 0.38 -43.91
N GLN A 180 -14.14 0.14 -43.52
CA GLN A 180 -14.61 0.38 -42.15
C GLN A 180 -13.95 -0.57 -41.15
N LEU A 181 -13.74 -1.83 -41.55
CA LEU A 181 -13.06 -2.83 -40.74
C LEU A 181 -11.59 -2.40 -40.50
N GLU A 182 -10.84 -2.10 -41.56
CA GLU A 182 -9.46 -1.59 -41.46
C GLU A 182 -9.38 -0.31 -40.60
N PHE A 183 -10.31 0.63 -40.79
CA PHE A 183 -10.39 1.84 -39.96
C PHE A 183 -10.59 1.50 -38.47
N ALA A 184 -11.48 0.56 -38.14
CA ALA A 184 -11.75 0.15 -36.77
C ALA A 184 -10.55 -0.56 -36.13
N HIS A 185 -9.70 -1.25 -36.90
CA HIS A 185 -8.47 -1.86 -36.40
C HIS A 185 -7.41 -0.81 -36.07
N ASP A 186 -7.18 0.16 -36.96
CA ASP A 186 -6.18 1.20 -36.76
C ASP A 186 -6.53 2.15 -35.61
N HIS A 187 -7.82 2.32 -35.33
CA HIS A 187 -8.34 3.19 -34.26
C HIS A 187 -8.88 2.40 -33.06
N PHE A 188 -8.44 1.16 -32.87
CA PHE A 188 -8.85 0.35 -31.72
C PHE A 188 -8.33 0.98 -30.40
N ASP A 189 -9.27 1.31 -29.51
CA ASP A 189 -9.00 1.73 -28.13
C ASP A 189 -9.85 0.89 -27.17
N ASP A 190 -9.25 0.45 -26.06
CA ASP A 190 -9.93 -0.30 -25.01
C ASP A 190 -10.15 0.61 -23.80
N PRO A 191 -11.36 1.19 -23.65
CA PRO A 191 -11.70 2.02 -22.50
C PRO A 191 -11.82 1.19 -21.20
N GLY A 192 -11.82 -0.14 -21.30
CA GLY A 192 -11.91 -1.07 -20.19
C GLY A 192 -13.34 -1.48 -19.82
N PRO A 193 -13.45 -2.45 -18.88
CA PRO A 193 -14.74 -2.93 -18.39
C PRO A 193 -15.62 -1.82 -17.82
N LEU A 194 -16.92 -1.87 -18.11
CA LEU A 194 -17.94 -1.05 -17.50
C LEU A 194 -18.79 -1.89 -16.56
N LEU A 195 -18.70 -1.59 -15.27
CA LEU A 195 -19.27 -2.38 -14.18
C LEU A 195 -20.53 -1.69 -13.66
N ASP A 196 -21.66 -2.39 -13.69
CA ASP A 196 -22.87 -1.98 -12.99
C ASP A 196 -22.77 -2.36 -11.51
N CYS A 197 -23.08 -1.40 -10.64
CA CYS A 197 -23.10 -1.59 -9.20
C CYS A 197 -24.53 -1.45 -8.71
N VAL A 198 -25.06 -2.47 -8.03
CA VAL A 198 -26.41 -2.45 -7.45
C VAL A 198 -26.28 -2.53 -5.94
N ALA A 199 -26.92 -1.58 -5.24
CA ALA A 199 -26.95 -1.53 -3.79
C ALA A 199 -28.39 -1.46 -3.28
N PHE A 200 -28.66 -2.16 -2.18
CA PHE A 200 -29.96 -2.15 -1.51
C PHE A 200 -29.77 -2.29 0.00
N HIS A 201 -30.77 -1.89 0.77
CA HIS A 201 -30.75 -2.03 2.22
C HIS A 201 -31.44 -3.34 2.64
N ASP A 202 -30.74 -4.24 3.32
CA ASP A 202 -31.29 -5.57 3.70
C ASP A 202 -32.18 -5.54 4.96
N GLY A 203 -32.38 -4.35 5.55
CA GLY A 203 -33.10 -4.14 6.81
C GLY A 203 -32.16 -3.95 8.00
N ALA A 204 -30.92 -4.40 7.90
CA ALA A 204 -29.88 -4.21 8.91
C ALA A 204 -28.71 -3.35 8.42
N ARG A 205 -28.34 -3.45 7.14
CA ARG A 205 -27.22 -2.74 6.52
C ARG A 205 -27.41 -2.58 5.01
N TRP A 206 -26.67 -1.66 4.43
CA TRP A 206 -26.50 -1.60 2.99
C TRP A 206 -25.67 -2.80 2.50
N ARG A 207 -26.13 -3.42 1.42
CA ARG A 207 -25.40 -4.44 0.68
C ARG A 207 -25.28 -4.01 -0.78
N ALA A 208 -24.22 -4.47 -1.44
CA ALA A 208 -24.07 -4.26 -2.87
C ALA A 208 -23.44 -5.47 -3.56
N ALA A 209 -23.79 -5.61 -4.84
CA ALA A 209 -23.13 -6.48 -5.79
C ALA A 209 -22.65 -5.66 -6.98
N ILE A 210 -21.60 -6.15 -7.62
CA ILE A 210 -20.93 -5.52 -8.75
C ILE A 210 -20.92 -6.55 -9.86
N ASP A 211 -21.39 -6.19 -11.04
CA ASP A 211 -21.28 -6.98 -12.26
C ASP A 211 -19.79 -7.05 -12.66
N THR A 212 -19.08 -8.09 -12.23
CA THR A 212 -17.63 -8.20 -12.36
C THR A 212 -17.18 -8.82 -13.68
N ASP A 213 -18.07 -9.51 -14.39
CA ASP A 213 -17.78 -10.17 -15.66
C ASP A 213 -18.49 -9.56 -16.88
N GLU A 214 -19.32 -8.53 -16.66
CA GLU A 214 -19.98 -7.68 -17.65
C GLU A 214 -21.17 -8.36 -18.38
N ASP A 215 -21.72 -9.45 -17.82
CA ASP A 215 -22.81 -10.20 -18.44
C ASP A 215 -24.22 -9.71 -18.01
N GLY A 216 -24.30 -8.92 -16.94
CA GLY A 216 -25.55 -8.38 -16.39
C GLY A 216 -26.33 -9.36 -15.50
N ASP A 217 -25.79 -10.52 -15.16
CA ASP A 217 -26.30 -11.43 -14.15
C ASP A 217 -25.66 -11.12 -12.79
N LEU A 218 -26.47 -10.77 -11.79
CA LEU A 218 -25.98 -10.51 -10.43
C LEU A 218 -26.23 -11.71 -9.50
N ARG A 219 -26.66 -12.86 -10.03
CA ARG A 219 -26.99 -14.06 -9.24
C ARG A 219 -25.78 -14.91 -8.87
N ASP A 220 -24.76 -14.89 -9.70
CA ASP A 220 -23.45 -15.48 -9.44
C ASP A 220 -22.49 -14.51 -8.75
N GLU A 221 -22.85 -13.23 -8.72
CA GLU A 221 -22.06 -12.21 -8.05
C GLU A 221 -22.11 -12.26 -6.53
N LYS A 222 -20.95 -11.97 -5.92
CA LYS A 222 -20.83 -12.00 -4.46
C LYS A 222 -21.47 -10.77 -3.84
N LEU A 223 -22.52 -11.01 -3.05
CA LEU A 223 -23.14 -9.96 -2.25
C LEU A 223 -22.23 -9.54 -1.08
N LEU A 224 -21.85 -8.27 -1.05
CA LEU A 224 -20.94 -7.72 -0.04
C LEU A 224 -21.60 -6.58 0.77
N THR A 225 -20.95 -6.17 1.84
CA THR A 225 -21.27 -4.99 2.67
C THR A 225 -19.96 -4.37 3.15
N ASN A 226 -20.03 -3.34 4.00
CA ASN A 226 -18.87 -2.65 4.57
C ASN A 226 -17.87 -3.67 5.12
N PHE A 227 -16.62 -3.62 4.63
CA PHE A 227 -15.60 -4.62 4.92
C PHE A 227 -15.39 -4.81 6.43
N ARG A 228 -15.40 -3.73 7.20
CA ARG A 228 -15.27 -3.78 8.66
C ARG A 228 -16.30 -4.70 9.35
N ALA A 229 -17.50 -4.80 8.80
CA ALA A 229 -18.62 -5.54 9.39
C ALA A 229 -18.50 -7.06 9.19
N GLU A 230 -18.20 -7.53 7.97
CA GLU A 230 -18.20 -8.96 7.63
C GLU A 230 -16.82 -9.49 7.20
N ARG A 231 -15.88 -8.61 6.85
CA ARG A 231 -14.51 -8.92 6.39
C ARG A 231 -14.49 -9.88 5.20
N GLN A 232 -15.46 -9.69 4.33
CA GLN A 232 -15.60 -10.41 3.09
C GLN A 232 -15.10 -9.56 1.93
N TYR A 233 -14.49 -10.20 0.95
CA TYR A 233 -14.01 -9.60 -0.28
C TYR A 233 -14.50 -10.44 -1.48
N GLY A 234 -14.66 -9.80 -2.63
CA GLY A 234 -14.88 -10.44 -3.93
C GLY A 234 -13.59 -10.50 -4.74
N THR A 235 -13.65 -11.12 -5.90
CA THR A 235 -12.53 -11.20 -6.85
C THR A 235 -13.07 -10.89 -8.23
N PHE A 236 -12.45 -9.95 -8.94
CA PHE A 236 -12.83 -9.66 -10.32
C PHE A 236 -12.55 -10.88 -11.23
N ALA A 237 -13.53 -11.20 -12.08
CA ALA A 237 -13.49 -12.29 -13.04
C ALA A 237 -12.54 -12.00 -14.23
N ASN A 238 -12.66 -12.80 -15.29
CA ASN A 238 -12.01 -12.56 -16.60
C ASN A 238 -10.48 -12.41 -16.55
N GLY A 239 -9.80 -13.20 -15.71
CA GLY A 239 -8.34 -13.21 -15.62
C GLY A 239 -7.72 -12.02 -14.86
N ALA A 240 -8.55 -11.13 -14.29
CA ALA A 240 -8.05 -10.03 -13.46
C ALA A 240 -7.40 -10.55 -12.17
N ALA A 241 -8.06 -11.52 -11.49
CA ALA A 241 -7.63 -12.08 -10.21
C ALA A 241 -7.34 -11.01 -9.14
N LEU A 242 -7.98 -9.84 -9.26
CA LEU A 242 -7.88 -8.71 -8.34
C LEU A 242 -8.96 -8.85 -7.28
N ASN A 243 -8.55 -8.92 -6.01
CA ASN A 243 -9.49 -8.95 -4.90
C ASN A 243 -9.96 -7.54 -4.57
N PHE A 244 -11.23 -7.42 -4.21
CA PHE A 244 -11.84 -6.15 -3.83
C PHE A 244 -12.73 -6.28 -2.62
N ALA A 245 -12.79 -5.21 -1.85
CA ALA A 245 -13.76 -5.01 -0.79
C ALA A 245 -14.68 -3.85 -1.15
N ILE A 246 -15.76 -3.66 -0.40
CA ILE A 246 -16.63 -2.50 -0.57
C ILE A 246 -16.89 -1.81 0.76
N ASN A 247 -17.15 -0.50 0.68
CA ASN A 247 -17.71 0.29 1.76
C ASN A 247 -18.84 1.17 1.21
N ILE A 248 -19.98 1.17 1.89
CA ILE A 248 -21.17 1.93 1.53
C ILE A 248 -21.41 2.94 2.65
N GLU A 249 -21.71 4.17 2.26
CA GLU A 249 -22.09 5.21 3.20
C GLU A 249 -23.45 4.98 3.84
N GLU A 250 -23.68 5.60 4.99
CA GLU A 250 -24.93 5.45 5.74
C GLU A 250 -26.14 5.91 4.90
N SER A 251 -25.99 6.94 4.06
CA SER A 251 -27.03 7.41 3.15
C SER A 251 -27.34 6.43 1.99
N GLY A 252 -26.44 5.48 1.73
CA GLY A 252 -26.47 4.58 0.58
C GLY A 252 -26.14 5.26 -0.75
N GLU A 253 -25.79 6.55 -0.77
CA GLU A 253 -25.59 7.32 -2.00
C GLU A 253 -24.22 7.10 -2.64
N ARG A 254 -23.25 6.64 -1.85
CA ARG A 254 -21.89 6.38 -2.31
C ARG A 254 -21.44 4.99 -1.89
N LEU A 255 -20.99 4.24 -2.88
CA LEU A 255 -20.28 2.97 -2.74
C LEU A 255 -18.81 3.23 -3.07
N SER A 256 -17.90 2.71 -2.26
CA SER A 256 -16.46 2.78 -2.49
C SER A 256 -15.92 1.37 -2.70
N ILE A 257 -15.43 1.09 -3.90
CA ILE A 257 -14.78 -0.18 -4.26
C ILE A 257 -13.31 -0.08 -3.87
N VAL A 258 -12.88 -0.90 -2.93
CA VAL A 258 -11.52 -0.87 -2.39
C VAL A 258 -10.71 -2.02 -2.98
N VAL A 259 -9.74 -1.67 -3.81
CA VAL A 259 -8.71 -2.57 -4.36
C VAL A 259 -7.33 -2.02 -4.02
N ASP A 260 -6.29 -2.85 -4.11
CA ASP A 260 -4.93 -2.33 -4.20
C ASP A 260 -4.69 -1.70 -5.59
N SER A 261 -3.91 -0.62 -5.66
CA SER A 261 -3.46 0.05 -6.89
C SER A 261 -2.09 -0.44 -7.37
N GLY A 262 -1.47 -1.37 -6.63
CA GLY A 262 -0.12 -1.86 -6.87
C GLY A 262 0.31 -2.89 -5.82
N GLU A 263 1.34 -3.67 -6.15
CA GLU A 263 1.82 -4.78 -5.34
C GLU A 263 2.46 -4.40 -3.99
N HIS A 264 2.86 -3.13 -3.88
CA HIS A 264 3.74 -2.61 -2.84
C HIS A 264 3.10 -2.69 -1.44
N GLY A 265 1.86 -2.21 -1.27
CA GLY A 265 1.20 -2.19 0.04
C GLY A 265 0.98 -3.57 0.66
N THR A 266 0.76 -4.59 -0.17
CA THR A 266 0.66 -5.99 0.29
C THR A 266 2.00 -6.54 0.76
N HIS A 267 3.08 -6.19 0.07
CA HIS A 267 4.45 -6.54 0.46
C HIS A 267 4.82 -5.90 1.81
N VAL A 268 4.54 -4.60 1.94
CA VAL A 268 4.71 -3.82 3.17
C VAL A 268 3.92 -4.42 4.34
N ALA A 269 2.62 -4.70 4.17
CA ALA A 269 1.79 -5.31 5.21
C ALA A 269 2.31 -6.70 5.63
N SER A 270 2.86 -7.46 4.68
CA SER A 270 3.45 -8.77 4.94
C SER A 270 4.74 -8.69 5.76
N ILE A 271 5.59 -7.67 5.54
CA ILE A 271 6.77 -7.41 6.38
C ILE A 271 6.37 -7.07 7.81
N ILE A 272 5.33 -6.23 7.99
CA ILE A 272 4.87 -5.84 9.32
C ILE A 272 4.28 -7.05 10.06
N ALA A 273 3.30 -7.71 9.46
CA ALA A 273 2.40 -8.61 10.21
C ALA A 273 2.03 -9.91 9.48
N GLY A 274 2.70 -10.29 8.39
CA GLY A 274 2.43 -11.57 7.71
C GLY A 274 2.55 -12.75 8.67
N PHE A 275 1.61 -13.70 8.61
CA PHE A 275 1.62 -14.90 9.46
C PHE A 275 1.41 -16.18 8.65
N HIS A 276 2.41 -17.04 8.69
CA HIS A 276 2.47 -18.33 8.02
C HIS A 276 2.73 -19.44 9.06
N ALA A 277 1.67 -20.11 9.50
CA ALA A 277 1.76 -21.17 10.51
C ALA A 277 2.73 -22.29 10.11
N ASP A 278 2.70 -22.70 8.84
CA ASP A 278 3.53 -23.80 8.31
C ASP A 278 4.95 -23.35 7.94
N SER A 279 5.25 -22.05 7.96
CA SER A 279 6.55 -21.51 7.56
C SER A 279 6.92 -20.26 8.36
N PRO A 280 7.23 -20.37 9.66
CA PRO A 280 7.47 -19.23 10.55
C PRO A 280 8.60 -18.30 10.08
N GLN A 281 9.53 -18.79 9.27
CA GLN A 281 10.62 -17.98 8.70
C GLN A 281 10.07 -16.84 7.81
N ARG A 282 8.91 -17.06 7.18
CA ARG A 282 8.20 -16.11 6.32
C ARG A 282 7.30 -15.14 7.11
N ASN A 283 7.14 -15.32 8.42
CA ASN A 283 6.36 -14.40 9.24
C ASN A 283 6.98 -13.00 9.19
N GLY A 284 6.12 -11.99 9.10
CA GLY A 284 6.46 -10.60 9.38
C GLY A 284 7.07 -10.41 10.77
N VAL A 285 7.51 -9.20 11.05
CA VAL A 285 8.16 -8.86 12.33
C VAL A 285 7.18 -9.04 13.50
N ALA A 286 5.92 -8.66 13.34
CA ALA A 286 4.86 -8.73 14.36
C ALA A 286 3.65 -9.56 13.88
N PRO A 287 3.75 -10.90 13.81
CA PRO A 287 2.70 -11.77 13.27
C PRO A 287 1.38 -11.79 14.06
N GLY A 288 1.36 -11.29 15.29
CA GLY A 288 0.15 -11.09 16.10
C GLY A 288 -0.59 -9.77 15.83
N ALA A 289 0.06 -8.80 15.17
CA ALA A 289 -0.55 -7.50 14.88
C ALA A 289 -1.66 -7.61 13.84
N ARG A 290 -2.66 -6.72 13.92
CA ARG A 290 -3.73 -6.59 12.93
C ARG A 290 -3.49 -5.35 12.06
N ILE A 291 -4.06 -5.34 10.85
CA ILE A 291 -3.80 -4.33 9.83
C ILE A 291 -5.07 -3.59 9.45
N VAL A 292 -4.98 -2.27 9.28
CA VAL A 292 -5.95 -1.46 8.56
C VAL A 292 -5.31 -1.05 7.25
N SER A 293 -5.85 -1.52 6.12
CA SER A 293 -5.35 -1.16 4.79
C SER A 293 -5.90 0.20 4.41
N VAL A 294 -5.01 1.17 4.18
CA VAL A 294 -5.38 2.51 3.73
C VAL A 294 -4.68 2.77 2.40
N LYS A 295 -5.43 2.67 1.31
CA LYS A 295 -4.92 3.02 -0.02
C LYS A 295 -4.88 4.54 -0.14
N ILE A 296 -3.67 5.08 -0.23
CA ILE A 296 -3.39 6.50 -0.48
C ILE A 296 -2.88 6.75 -1.89
N GLY A 297 -2.40 5.72 -2.59
CA GLY A 297 -1.93 5.83 -3.97
C GLY A 297 -3.08 5.83 -4.98
N ASP A 298 -3.21 6.91 -5.76
CA ASP A 298 -4.30 7.06 -6.73
C ASP A 298 -3.89 6.48 -8.09
N PRO A 299 -4.49 5.38 -8.56
CA PRO A 299 -4.12 4.77 -9.85
C PRO A 299 -4.32 5.72 -11.04
N ARG A 300 -5.23 6.71 -10.93
CA ARG A 300 -5.45 7.73 -11.97
C ARG A 300 -4.26 8.68 -12.12
N LEU A 301 -3.40 8.74 -11.10
CA LEU A 301 -2.19 9.56 -11.03
C LEU A 301 -0.92 8.69 -11.00
N GLY A 302 -0.97 7.47 -11.55
CA GLY A 302 0.18 6.56 -11.53
C GLY A 302 0.49 6.01 -10.14
N SER A 303 -0.53 5.88 -9.29
CA SER A 303 -0.44 5.52 -7.87
C SER A 303 0.17 6.60 -6.96
N MET A 304 0.39 7.83 -7.42
CA MET A 304 0.89 8.93 -6.56
C MET A 304 -0.07 9.22 -5.39
N GLU A 305 0.47 9.59 -4.24
CA GLU A 305 -0.34 10.02 -3.10
C GLU A 305 -0.82 11.47 -3.23
N THR A 306 -1.94 11.77 -2.59
CA THR A 306 -2.45 13.15 -2.50
C THR A 306 -2.58 13.57 -1.04
N ALA A 307 -2.48 14.88 -0.76
CA ALA A 307 -2.62 15.38 0.60
C ALA A 307 -4.01 15.03 1.19
N GLU A 308 -5.04 15.03 0.36
CA GLU A 308 -6.40 14.61 0.70
C GLU A 308 -6.45 13.12 1.09
N SER A 309 -5.77 12.25 0.34
CA SER A 309 -5.71 10.82 0.63
C SER A 309 -5.00 10.55 1.97
N ILE A 310 -3.91 11.26 2.26
CA ILE A 310 -3.21 11.14 3.54
C ILE A 310 -4.11 11.64 4.68
N ALA A 311 -4.77 12.79 4.53
CA ALA A 311 -5.68 13.33 5.55
C ALA A 311 -6.86 12.38 5.84
N ARG A 312 -7.48 11.81 4.80
CA ARG A 312 -8.52 10.78 4.94
C ARG A 312 -7.97 9.50 5.59
N GLY A 313 -6.73 9.13 5.27
CA GLY A 313 -6.02 8.03 5.89
C GLY A 313 -5.78 8.24 7.39
N LEU A 314 -5.36 9.44 7.80
CA LEU A 314 -5.19 9.79 9.21
C LEU A 314 -6.52 9.67 9.97
N ALA A 315 -7.60 10.21 9.40
CA ALA A 315 -8.93 10.07 9.98
C ALA A 315 -9.37 8.59 10.10
N ALA A 316 -9.02 7.76 9.12
CA ALA A 316 -9.26 6.32 9.14
C ALA A 316 -8.46 5.59 10.23
N ALA A 317 -7.20 5.95 10.44
CA ALA A 317 -6.36 5.40 11.50
C ALA A 317 -6.92 5.72 12.89
N VAL A 318 -7.36 6.97 13.10
CA VAL A 318 -8.01 7.41 14.35
C VAL A 318 -9.32 6.66 14.57
N ARG A 319 -10.18 6.56 13.54
CA ARG A 319 -11.48 5.87 13.62
C ARG A 319 -11.34 4.37 13.94
N ASN A 320 -10.25 3.76 13.51
CA ASN A 320 -9.95 2.35 13.77
C ASN A 320 -9.12 2.13 15.05
N HIS A 321 -8.82 3.19 15.81
CA HIS A 321 -7.99 3.13 17.01
C HIS A 321 -6.65 2.43 16.76
N CYS A 322 -6.00 2.78 15.65
CA CYS A 322 -4.69 2.25 15.32
C CYS A 322 -3.65 2.74 16.33
N ASP A 323 -2.71 1.87 16.68
CA ASP A 323 -1.60 2.18 17.60
C ASP A 323 -0.38 2.69 16.85
N ALA A 324 -0.23 2.26 15.60
CA ALA A 324 0.85 2.70 14.73
C ALA A 324 0.37 2.91 13.29
N ILE A 325 1.07 3.78 12.58
CA ILE A 325 0.93 3.99 11.13
C ILE A 325 2.29 3.66 10.51
N ASN A 326 2.27 2.90 9.41
CA ASN A 326 3.40 2.78 8.50
C ASN A 326 3.06 3.50 7.19
N MET A 327 3.91 4.43 6.77
CA MET A 327 3.83 5.05 5.46
C MET A 327 5.14 4.85 4.70
N SER A 328 5.12 3.93 3.75
CA SER A 328 6.26 3.60 2.89
C SER A 328 6.11 4.28 1.52
N TYR A 329 5.67 5.52 1.58
CA TYR A 329 5.24 6.36 0.47
C TYR A 329 5.71 7.79 0.74
N GLY A 330 6.02 8.56 -0.30
CA GLY A 330 6.47 9.92 -0.10
C GLY A 330 7.23 10.56 -1.25
N GLU A 331 7.35 11.88 -1.15
CA GLU A 331 7.96 12.75 -2.16
C GLU A 331 9.07 13.62 -1.54
N PRO A 332 10.00 14.17 -2.35
CA PRO A 332 10.95 15.17 -1.89
C PRO A 332 10.25 16.39 -1.26
N THR A 333 10.85 16.98 -0.24
CA THR A 333 10.35 18.23 0.37
C THR A 333 11.43 19.30 0.45
N HIS A 334 11.03 20.54 0.14
CA HIS A 334 11.87 21.73 0.27
C HIS A 334 11.52 22.55 1.52
N SER A 335 10.52 22.14 2.30
CA SER A 335 10.05 22.88 3.48
C SER A 335 9.61 21.92 4.58
N PRO A 336 10.58 21.19 5.17
CA PRO A 336 10.29 20.36 6.35
C PRO A 336 9.72 21.21 7.49
N ASN A 337 8.95 20.55 8.35
CA ASN A 337 8.32 21.10 9.55
C ASN A 337 7.31 22.23 9.29
N ARG A 338 6.74 22.29 8.08
CA ARG A 338 5.75 23.29 7.67
C ARG A 338 4.60 22.67 6.88
N GLY A 339 3.48 23.39 6.82
CA GLY A 339 2.31 23.03 6.03
C GLY A 339 1.24 22.30 6.84
N TRP A 340 -0.01 22.47 6.41
CA TRP A 340 -1.19 21.96 7.12
C TRP A 340 -1.16 20.43 7.28
N LEU A 341 -0.62 19.70 6.30
CA LEU A 341 -0.52 18.24 6.37
C LEU A 341 0.47 17.80 7.46
N THR A 342 1.60 18.50 7.59
CA THR A 342 2.60 18.26 8.65
C THR A 342 2.01 18.53 10.04
N GLU A 343 1.21 19.60 10.16
CA GLU A 343 0.48 19.93 11.37
C GLU A 343 -0.56 18.86 11.71
N LEU A 344 -1.33 18.39 10.72
CA LEU A 344 -2.32 17.33 10.89
C LEU A 344 -1.68 15.98 11.30
N ILE A 345 -0.55 15.62 10.70
CA ILE A 345 0.23 14.43 11.11
C ILE A 345 0.68 14.57 12.56
N THR A 346 1.25 15.72 12.92
CA THR A 346 1.74 15.99 14.27
C THR A 346 0.59 15.95 15.29
N GLU A 347 -0.56 16.56 14.96
CA GLU A 347 -1.76 16.52 15.77
C GLU A 347 -2.29 15.09 15.94
N THR A 348 -2.26 14.28 14.89
CA THR A 348 -2.71 12.87 14.95
C THR A 348 -1.85 12.07 15.92
N VAL A 349 -0.53 12.22 15.84
CA VAL A 349 0.43 11.56 16.75
C VAL A 349 0.23 12.05 18.18
N ASP A 350 0.14 13.37 18.39
CA ASP A 350 0.06 14.01 19.70
C ASP A 350 -1.26 13.71 20.44
N LYS A 351 -2.41 13.85 19.75
CA LYS A 351 -3.74 13.75 20.39
C LYS A 351 -4.27 12.34 20.47
N HIS A 352 -3.88 11.46 19.54
CA HIS A 352 -4.40 10.09 19.48
C HIS A 352 -3.39 9.03 19.90
N ASN A 353 -2.18 9.43 20.32
CA ASN A 353 -1.12 8.54 20.79
C ASN A 353 -0.79 7.43 19.79
N ILE A 354 -0.66 7.81 18.50
CA ILE A 354 -0.37 6.88 17.39
C ILE A 354 1.10 7.00 17.00
N ALA A 355 1.85 5.91 17.01
CA ALA A 355 3.24 5.92 16.54
C ALA A 355 3.30 5.97 15.01
N PHE A 356 3.86 7.03 14.43
CA PHE A 356 3.98 7.16 12.98
C PHE A 356 5.40 6.78 12.53
N VAL A 357 5.52 5.75 11.71
CA VAL A 357 6.78 5.29 11.09
C VAL A 357 6.72 5.53 9.59
N ALA A 358 7.77 6.12 9.02
CA ALA A 358 7.85 6.35 7.58
C ALA A 358 9.26 6.17 7.01
N SER A 359 9.33 5.84 5.73
CA SER A 359 10.58 5.71 4.99
C SER A 359 11.29 7.07 4.83
N ALA A 360 12.62 7.09 4.97
CA ALA A 360 13.44 8.29 4.76
C ALA A 360 13.51 8.75 3.28
N GLY A 361 13.29 7.83 2.33
CA GLY A 361 13.39 8.08 0.89
C GLY A 361 14.54 7.33 0.22
N ASN A 362 14.53 7.26 -1.11
CA ASN A 362 15.50 6.52 -1.92
C ASN A 362 16.29 7.44 -2.87
N SER A 363 16.55 8.69 -2.46
CA SER A 363 17.19 9.72 -3.28
C SER A 363 18.65 9.99 -2.90
N GLY A 364 19.28 9.08 -2.17
CA GLY A 364 20.72 9.14 -1.86
C GLY A 364 21.60 8.99 -3.12
N PRO A 365 22.93 9.14 -3.00
CA PRO A 365 23.72 9.25 -1.77
C PRO A 365 24.05 10.70 -1.35
N ALA A 366 23.48 11.72 -2.00
CA ALA A 366 23.73 13.11 -1.62
C ALA A 366 23.08 13.46 -0.26
N LEU A 367 23.66 14.41 0.47
CA LEU A 367 23.08 14.95 1.70
C LEU A 367 21.82 15.78 1.40
N SER A 368 20.96 15.94 2.40
CA SER A 368 19.69 16.68 2.30
C SER A 368 18.73 16.12 1.26
N THR A 369 18.68 14.79 1.19
CA THR A 369 17.81 14.02 0.28
C THR A 369 16.66 13.32 1.00
N VAL A 370 16.56 13.45 2.33
CA VAL A 370 15.42 12.93 3.10
C VAL A 370 14.12 13.60 2.65
N GLY A 371 13.13 12.78 2.31
CA GLY A 371 11.84 13.21 1.80
C GLY A 371 10.76 13.31 2.88
N SER A 372 9.55 13.59 2.42
CA SER A 372 8.32 13.57 3.22
C SER A 372 7.63 12.22 3.15
N PRO A 373 7.02 11.72 4.24
CA PRO A 373 6.92 12.35 5.55
C PRO A 373 8.08 12.00 6.50
N GLY A 374 8.96 11.06 6.14
CA GLY A 374 9.99 10.51 7.02
C GLY A 374 10.95 11.54 7.63
N GLY A 375 11.31 12.58 6.88
CA GLY A 375 12.14 13.69 7.38
C GLY A 375 11.37 14.97 7.70
N THR A 376 10.03 14.97 7.61
CA THR A 376 9.26 16.21 7.58
C THR A 376 8.91 16.74 8.96
N THR A 377 8.75 15.89 9.98
CA THR A 377 8.40 16.34 11.34
C THR A 377 8.99 15.41 12.38
N SER A 378 9.30 15.95 13.56
CA SER A 378 9.77 15.16 14.71
C SER A 378 8.69 14.24 15.30
N ALA A 379 7.43 14.35 14.85
CA ALA A 379 6.36 13.42 15.23
C ALA A 379 6.44 12.08 14.48
N VAL A 380 7.16 12.03 13.35
CA VAL A 380 7.33 10.83 12.52
C VAL A 380 8.71 10.23 12.80
N ILE A 381 8.77 8.90 12.88
CA ILE A 381 10.00 8.13 12.97
C ILE A 381 10.48 7.85 11.53
N GLY A 382 11.53 8.55 11.10
CA GLY A 382 12.13 8.42 9.78
C GLY A 382 13.13 7.25 9.72
N VAL A 383 12.92 6.31 8.79
CA VAL A 383 13.68 5.06 8.74
C VAL A 383 14.53 4.95 7.48
N GLY A 384 15.84 4.83 7.65
CA GLY A 384 16.81 4.56 6.59
C GLY A 384 17.00 3.06 6.33
N ALA A 385 17.55 2.72 5.16
CA ALA A 385 17.64 1.34 4.69
C ALA A 385 19.02 0.71 4.98
N TYR A 386 19.01 -0.32 5.83
CA TYR A 386 20.16 -1.16 6.16
C TYR A 386 20.18 -2.44 5.33
N VAL A 387 21.37 -2.93 4.98
CA VAL A 387 21.55 -4.23 4.31
C VAL A 387 22.56 -5.09 5.08
N SER A 388 22.13 -6.31 5.45
CA SER A 388 22.97 -7.29 6.14
C SER A 388 23.71 -8.21 5.16
N PRO A 389 24.82 -8.85 5.57
CA PRO A 389 25.49 -9.84 4.73
C PRO A 389 24.60 -11.03 4.36
N ALA A 390 23.64 -11.40 5.23
CA ALA A 390 22.66 -12.45 4.96
C ALA A 390 21.68 -12.04 3.85
N MET A 391 21.19 -10.79 3.89
CA MET A 391 20.34 -10.23 2.83
C MET A 391 21.10 -10.15 1.50
N MET A 392 22.36 -9.70 1.52
CA MET A 392 23.22 -9.66 0.32
C MET A 392 23.36 -11.03 -0.34
N ALA A 393 23.52 -12.09 0.45
CA ALA A 393 23.63 -13.45 -0.05
C ALA A 393 22.28 -14.01 -0.53
N ALA A 394 21.20 -13.80 0.23
CA ALA A 394 19.88 -14.34 -0.06
C ALA A 394 19.17 -13.64 -1.23
N GLU A 395 19.21 -12.31 -1.24
CA GLU A 395 18.43 -11.47 -2.17
C GLU A 395 19.22 -11.05 -3.41
N HIS A 396 20.54 -10.83 -3.25
CA HIS A 396 21.39 -10.28 -4.32
C HIS A 396 22.44 -11.28 -4.82
N ALA A 397 22.39 -12.54 -4.35
CA ALA A 397 23.31 -13.61 -4.70
C ALA A 397 24.80 -13.26 -4.53
N ILE A 398 25.13 -12.34 -3.62
CA ILE A 398 26.50 -11.92 -3.34
C ILE A 398 27.21 -13.04 -2.58
N ARG A 399 28.19 -13.68 -3.23
CA ARG A 399 28.96 -14.80 -2.65
C ARG A 399 30.08 -14.37 -1.73
N THR A 400 30.57 -13.14 -1.89
CA THR A 400 31.62 -12.59 -1.04
C THR A 400 30.98 -11.97 0.19
N LYS A 401 31.40 -12.39 1.39
CA LYS A 401 30.90 -11.81 2.63
C LYS A 401 31.40 -10.37 2.79
N LEU A 402 30.54 -9.42 2.45
CA LEU A 402 30.76 -8.00 2.68
C LEU A 402 30.33 -7.62 4.11
N PRO A 403 30.88 -6.53 4.68
CA PRO A 403 30.37 -6.00 5.94
C PRO A 403 28.94 -5.49 5.75
N GLU A 404 28.20 -5.42 6.85
CA GLU A 404 26.93 -4.71 6.90
C GLU A 404 27.10 -3.24 6.52
N MET A 405 26.12 -2.65 5.83
CA MET A 405 26.19 -1.27 5.36
C MET A 405 24.81 -0.66 5.12
N ALA A 406 24.78 0.61 4.73
CA ALA A 406 23.58 1.26 4.21
C ALA A 406 23.34 0.86 2.76
N TYR A 407 22.09 0.76 2.32
CA TYR A 407 21.78 0.76 0.89
C TYR A 407 22.23 2.10 0.27
N THR A 408 22.89 2.03 -0.88
CA THR A 408 23.51 3.21 -1.52
C THR A 408 22.52 4.30 -1.92
N PHE A 409 21.27 3.93 -2.19
CA PHE A 409 20.20 4.84 -2.56
C PHE A 409 19.45 5.42 -1.35
N THR A 410 19.67 4.93 -0.12
CA THR A 410 18.93 5.46 1.05
C THR A 410 19.15 6.96 1.14
N SER A 411 18.08 7.74 1.30
CA SER A 411 18.20 9.18 1.50
C SER A 411 18.98 9.49 2.77
N LEU A 412 19.73 10.59 2.75
CA LEU A 412 20.60 11.03 3.82
C LEU A 412 20.18 12.42 4.31
N GLY A 413 20.26 12.62 5.61
CA GLY A 413 20.18 13.93 6.23
C GLY A 413 21.41 14.80 5.94
N PRO A 414 21.55 15.93 6.66
CA PRO A 414 20.49 16.58 7.45
C PRO A 414 19.40 17.14 6.53
N THR A 415 18.20 17.37 7.06
CA THR A 415 17.13 18.06 6.35
C THR A 415 17.47 19.54 6.15
N TRP A 416 16.71 20.21 5.28
CA TRP A 416 16.89 21.64 5.00
C TRP A 416 16.66 22.56 6.21
N ASP A 417 15.95 22.08 7.26
CA ASP A 417 15.77 22.80 8.53
C ASP A 417 16.73 22.33 9.64
N GLY A 418 17.81 21.65 9.26
CA GLY A 418 18.91 21.24 10.13
C GLY A 418 18.64 20.09 11.10
N ASP A 419 17.49 19.42 10.97
CA ASP A 419 17.25 18.13 11.63
C ASP A 419 18.14 17.04 11.01
N LEU A 420 18.47 16.00 11.77
CA LEU A 420 19.24 14.87 11.24
C LEU A 420 18.48 14.12 10.14
N GLY A 421 17.14 14.20 10.10
CA GLY A 421 16.28 13.68 9.06
C GLY A 421 16.02 12.17 9.14
N VAL A 422 17.04 11.36 9.41
CA VAL A 422 16.90 9.92 9.64
C VAL A 422 17.05 9.63 11.13
N ASP A 423 16.08 8.91 11.69
CA ASP A 423 16.09 8.54 13.11
C ASP A 423 16.81 7.24 13.38
N LEU A 424 16.54 6.24 12.54
CA LEU A 424 16.91 4.85 12.78
C LEU A 424 17.17 4.12 11.46
N PHE A 425 17.91 3.03 11.55
CA PHE A 425 18.00 2.01 10.53
C PHE A 425 17.14 0.80 10.84
N ALA A 426 16.60 0.23 9.77
CA ALA A 426 16.02 -1.10 9.76
C ALA A 426 16.34 -1.80 8.42
N PRO A 427 16.29 -3.14 8.38
CA PRO A 427 16.52 -3.89 7.15
C PRO A 427 15.66 -3.43 5.97
N GLY A 428 16.29 -3.00 4.90
CA GLY A 428 15.66 -2.41 3.72
C GLY A 428 15.43 -3.38 2.56
N GLY A 429 15.57 -4.69 2.78
CA GLY A 429 15.36 -5.74 1.79
C GLY A 429 14.44 -6.81 2.36
N ALA A 430 13.53 -7.32 1.54
CA ALA A 430 12.64 -8.40 1.92
C ALA A 430 12.04 -9.12 0.70
N VAL A 431 11.82 -10.43 0.87
CA VAL A 431 11.00 -11.30 0.03
C VAL A 431 9.70 -11.59 0.78
N ALA A 432 8.63 -10.87 0.43
CA ALA A 432 7.34 -10.94 1.11
C ALA A 432 6.19 -11.16 0.11
N ALA A 433 4.99 -11.44 0.62
CA ALA A 433 3.84 -11.76 -0.23
C ALA A 433 3.37 -10.54 -1.04
N VAL A 434 2.84 -10.80 -2.22
CA VAL A 434 2.28 -9.80 -3.15
C VAL A 434 0.87 -10.22 -3.59
N PRO A 435 0.07 -9.31 -4.18
CA PRO A 435 -1.28 -9.63 -4.61
C PRO A 435 -1.32 -10.74 -5.65
N ARG A 436 -2.41 -11.50 -5.69
CA ARG A 436 -2.55 -12.62 -6.65
C ARG A 436 -2.55 -12.19 -8.12
N TRP A 437 -3.07 -11.00 -8.44
CA TRP A 437 -3.14 -10.49 -9.80
C TRP A 437 -1.75 -10.30 -10.44
N THR A 438 -0.67 -10.23 -9.64
CA THR A 438 0.71 -10.17 -10.14
C THR A 438 1.23 -11.52 -10.66
N GLU A 439 0.42 -12.59 -10.60
CA GLU A 439 0.77 -13.96 -11.00
C GLU A 439 1.95 -14.55 -10.20
N GLN A 440 2.26 -13.96 -9.03
CA GLN A 440 3.33 -14.40 -8.14
C GLN A 440 2.82 -14.49 -6.71
N ARG A 441 3.46 -15.33 -5.89
CA ARG A 441 3.10 -15.48 -4.46
C ARG A 441 3.90 -14.55 -3.55
N SER A 442 5.09 -14.15 -3.98
CA SER A 442 6.01 -13.28 -3.25
C SER A 442 7.01 -12.66 -4.21
N MET A 443 7.49 -11.46 -3.88
CA MET A 443 8.51 -10.74 -4.65
C MET A 443 9.62 -10.25 -3.72
N GLN A 444 10.83 -10.17 -4.27
CA GLN A 444 11.94 -9.45 -3.65
C GLN A 444 11.78 -7.95 -3.93
N MET A 445 11.84 -7.12 -2.90
CA MET A 445 11.91 -5.67 -3.02
C MET A 445 12.99 -5.13 -2.07
N SER A 446 13.66 -4.05 -2.51
CA SER A 446 14.66 -3.35 -1.70
C SER A 446 14.39 -1.85 -1.75
N GLY A 447 14.41 -1.19 -0.59
CA GLY A 447 14.04 0.21 -0.43
C GLY A 447 13.94 0.62 1.03
N THR A 448 13.99 1.93 1.31
CA THR A 448 13.52 2.45 2.61
C THR A 448 12.06 2.09 2.88
N SER A 449 11.30 1.82 1.81
CA SER A 449 9.95 1.27 1.86
C SER A 449 9.83 -0.13 2.47
N MET A 450 10.92 -0.91 2.56
CA MET A 450 10.96 -2.18 3.29
C MET A 450 11.54 -2.00 4.70
N ALA A 451 12.37 -0.97 4.90
CA ALA A 451 12.91 -0.62 6.21
C ALA A 451 11.83 -0.06 7.15
N SER A 452 10.99 0.85 6.65
CA SER A 452 9.86 1.41 7.40
C SER A 452 8.93 0.34 7.98
N PRO A 453 8.40 -0.64 7.22
CA PRO A 453 7.54 -1.68 7.78
C PRO A 453 8.28 -2.61 8.73
N ASN A 454 9.59 -2.84 8.52
CA ASN A 454 10.39 -3.62 9.46
C ASN A 454 10.48 -2.92 10.83
N ALA A 455 10.78 -1.61 10.83
CA ALA A 455 10.76 -0.78 12.03
C ALA A 455 9.35 -0.64 12.64
N CYS A 456 8.31 -0.53 11.82
CA CYS A 456 6.93 -0.47 12.29
C CYS A 456 6.50 -1.79 12.96
N GLY A 457 6.95 -2.93 12.44
CA GLY A 457 6.79 -4.21 13.11
C GLY A 457 7.52 -4.27 14.45
N ALA A 458 8.74 -3.73 14.56
CA ALA A 458 9.44 -3.58 15.84
C ALA A 458 8.64 -2.71 16.83
N VAL A 459 8.08 -1.58 16.37
CA VAL A 459 7.17 -0.75 17.17
C VAL A 459 5.95 -1.54 17.64
N ALA A 460 5.35 -2.36 16.78
CA ALA A 460 4.20 -3.19 17.15
C ALA A 460 4.54 -4.25 18.21
N LEU A 461 5.75 -4.85 18.17
CA LEU A 461 6.23 -5.76 19.22
C LEU A 461 6.36 -5.05 20.57
N LEU A 462 6.98 -3.86 20.57
CA LEU A 462 7.15 -3.05 21.79
C LEU A 462 5.80 -2.65 22.40
N ILE A 463 4.88 -2.13 21.59
CA ILE A 463 3.53 -1.74 22.04
C ILE A 463 2.79 -2.97 22.59
N SER A 464 2.90 -4.13 21.94
CA SER A 464 2.26 -5.37 22.39
C SER A 464 2.72 -5.78 23.78
N GLY A 465 4.03 -5.74 24.05
CA GLY A 465 4.58 -6.03 25.37
C GLY A 465 4.17 -5.00 26.43
N LEU A 466 4.20 -3.70 26.10
CA LEU A 466 3.83 -2.62 27.03
C LEU A 466 2.34 -2.69 27.41
N LYS A 467 1.46 -2.94 26.44
CA LYS A 467 0.02 -3.15 26.70
C LYS A 467 -0.22 -4.34 27.62
N GLN A 468 0.47 -5.46 27.40
CA GLN A 468 0.34 -6.65 28.25
C GLN A 468 0.87 -6.45 29.67
N GLN A 469 1.87 -5.60 29.85
CA GLN A 469 2.34 -5.17 31.18
C GLN A 469 1.53 -4.02 31.79
N ALA A 470 0.45 -3.57 31.14
CA ALA A 470 -0.33 -2.40 31.52
C ALA A 470 0.54 -1.13 31.75
N ARG A 471 1.62 -0.99 30.99
CA ARG A 471 2.50 0.18 31.03
C ARG A 471 2.04 1.21 29.98
N PRO A 472 1.79 2.48 30.37
CA PRO A 472 1.57 3.53 29.40
C PRO A 472 2.82 3.73 28.55
N TRP A 473 2.58 4.14 27.31
CA TRP A 473 3.61 4.37 26.31
C TRP A 473 3.22 5.59 25.48
N SER A 474 4.21 6.25 24.91
CA SER A 474 4.02 7.36 23.97
C SER A 474 4.89 7.15 22.73
N PRO A 475 4.49 7.68 21.56
CA PRO A 475 5.33 7.70 20.36
C PRO A 475 6.73 8.26 20.62
N TYR A 476 6.83 9.28 21.48
CA TYR A 476 8.09 9.91 21.86
C TYR A 476 8.99 9.01 22.71
N ALA A 477 8.42 8.27 23.66
CA ALA A 477 9.16 7.30 24.45
C ALA A 477 9.65 6.15 23.58
N LEU A 478 8.80 5.64 22.68
CA LEU A 478 9.17 4.59 21.73
C LEU A 478 10.34 5.04 20.86
N ARG A 479 10.23 6.22 20.20
CA ARG A 479 11.31 6.79 19.39
C ARG A 479 12.61 6.93 20.19
N ARG A 480 12.55 7.53 21.38
CA ARG A 480 13.75 7.74 22.20
C ARG A 480 14.40 6.44 22.65
N ALA A 481 13.61 5.48 23.12
CA ALA A 481 14.13 4.18 23.56
C ALA A 481 14.79 3.44 22.39
N MET A 482 14.17 3.43 21.21
CA MET A 482 14.75 2.84 20.01
C MET A 482 16.05 3.54 19.60
N GLN A 483 16.10 4.88 19.63
CA GLN A 483 17.31 5.65 19.31
C GLN A 483 18.44 5.41 20.31
N ASN A 484 18.16 5.46 21.61
CA ASN A 484 19.18 5.31 22.65
C ASN A 484 19.77 3.89 22.74
N THR A 485 19.06 2.89 22.23
CA THR A 485 19.46 1.48 22.29
C THR A 485 19.87 0.90 20.94
N ALA A 486 19.75 1.69 19.87
CA ALA A 486 20.16 1.33 18.54
C ALA A 486 21.65 0.94 18.49
N ARG A 487 21.98 0.02 17.60
CA ARG A 487 23.35 -0.45 17.38
C ARG A 487 23.98 0.34 16.22
N PRO A 488 25.07 1.08 16.45
CA PRO A 488 25.77 1.77 15.36
C PRO A 488 26.28 0.78 14.30
N VAL A 489 26.11 1.15 13.03
CA VAL A 489 26.62 0.42 11.86
C VAL A 489 27.87 1.14 11.38
N SER A 490 29.04 0.51 11.54
CA SER A 490 30.34 1.18 11.35
C SER A 490 30.59 1.61 9.90
N ALA A 491 30.02 0.91 8.92
CA ALA A 491 30.18 1.23 7.50
C ALA A 491 29.14 2.24 6.98
N ALA A 492 28.33 2.84 7.84
CA ALA A 492 27.33 3.86 7.47
C ALA A 492 27.65 5.20 8.13
N GLY A 493 27.47 6.30 7.39
CA GLY A 493 27.60 7.65 7.95
C GLY A 493 26.45 7.99 8.93
N PRO A 494 26.64 8.93 9.86
CA PRO A 494 25.61 9.32 10.84
C PRO A 494 24.33 9.86 10.18
N PHE A 495 24.46 10.57 9.06
CA PHE A 495 23.31 11.09 8.30
C PHE A 495 22.52 10.03 7.53
N ALA A 496 23.09 8.84 7.33
CA ALA A 496 22.38 7.71 6.76
C ALA A 496 21.68 6.92 7.87
N GLN A 497 22.41 6.56 8.93
CA GLN A 497 21.91 5.61 9.94
C GLN A 497 21.08 6.22 11.08
N GLY A 498 21.10 7.55 11.25
CA GLY A 498 20.55 8.19 12.43
C GLY A 498 21.25 7.67 13.69
N ALA A 499 20.48 7.14 14.65
CA ALA A 499 21.03 6.53 15.85
C ALA A 499 21.60 5.11 15.64
N GLY A 500 21.36 4.49 14.48
CA GLY A 500 21.83 3.16 14.13
C GLY A 500 20.68 2.15 13.93
N LEU A 501 21.04 0.87 13.85
CA LEU A 501 20.10 -0.22 13.62
C LEU A 501 19.24 -0.49 14.86
N VAL A 502 17.91 -0.47 14.71
CA VAL A 502 16.95 -0.74 15.79
C VAL A 502 17.23 -2.08 16.49
N GLN A 503 17.08 -2.14 17.82
CA GLN A 503 17.26 -3.35 18.64
C GLN A 503 16.05 -3.53 19.57
N VAL A 504 15.12 -4.44 19.23
CA VAL A 504 13.79 -4.56 19.88
C VAL A 504 13.89 -4.91 21.36
N ASP A 505 14.67 -5.93 21.70
CA ASP A 505 14.79 -6.39 23.09
C ASP A 505 15.39 -5.31 24.01
N ARG A 506 16.46 -4.64 23.56
CA ARG A 506 17.10 -3.54 24.31
C ARG A 506 16.17 -2.34 24.46
N ALA A 507 15.44 -1.98 23.41
CA ALA A 507 14.46 -0.89 23.48
C ALA A 507 13.35 -1.22 24.49
N PHE A 508 12.90 -2.47 24.55
CA PHE A 508 11.92 -2.92 25.53
C PHE A 508 12.46 -2.86 26.97
N ASP A 509 13.70 -3.29 27.19
CA ASP A 509 14.35 -3.21 28.50
C ASP A 509 14.45 -1.75 28.97
N GLU A 510 14.78 -0.81 28.08
CA GLU A 510 14.83 0.62 28.41
C GLU A 510 13.43 1.18 28.72
N LEU A 511 12.39 0.79 27.97
CA LEU A 511 11.00 1.21 28.21
C LEU A 511 10.41 0.64 29.51
N THR A 512 10.96 -0.47 30.00
CA THR A 512 10.49 -1.15 31.21
C THR A 512 11.36 -0.90 32.44
N ARG A 513 12.45 -0.13 32.28
CA ARG A 513 13.35 0.27 33.35
C ARG A 513 12.63 1.09 34.42
N GLU A 514 13.04 0.90 35.67
CA GLU A 514 12.59 1.69 36.82
C GLU A 514 13.78 2.43 37.48
N PRO A 515 13.57 3.64 38.05
CA PRO A 515 12.33 4.42 38.01
C PRO A 515 12.11 5.06 36.63
N ARG A 516 10.84 5.24 36.27
CA ARG A 516 10.45 6.01 35.08
C ARG A 516 10.96 7.44 35.13
N ARG A 517 11.30 7.98 33.97
CA ARG A 517 11.75 9.34 33.79
C ARG A 517 10.62 10.21 33.25
N ILE A 518 10.67 11.51 33.54
CA ILE A 518 9.70 12.48 33.01
C ILE A 518 9.71 12.48 31.48
N GLU A 519 10.89 12.29 30.89
CA GLU A 519 11.10 12.23 29.46
C GLU A 519 10.30 11.07 28.81
N ASP A 520 10.00 9.98 29.52
CA ASP A 520 9.24 8.82 28.99
C ASP A 520 7.76 9.14 28.72
N THR A 521 7.31 10.32 29.12
CA THR A 521 5.93 10.77 28.88
C THR A 521 5.88 12.12 28.19
N TRP A 522 6.89 12.98 28.37
CA TRP A 522 6.89 14.35 27.86
C TRP A 522 7.53 14.44 26.47
N LYS A 523 6.90 15.25 25.62
CA LYS A 523 7.45 15.67 24.32
C LYS A 523 8.51 16.75 24.54
N THR A 524 9.69 16.56 23.95
CA THR A 524 10.76 17.56 23.93
C THR A 524 10.86 18.14 22.54
N GLU A 525 10.63 19.45 22.40
CA GLU A 525 10.80 20.18 21.15
C GLU A 525 12.00 21.13 21.26
N VAL A 526 12.94 20.98 20.33
CA VAL A 526 14.06 21.92 20.16
C VAL A 526 13.75 22.78 18.94
N ARG A 527 13.85 24.11 19.08
CA ARG A 527 13.65 25.06 17.99
C ARG A 527 14.75 26.11 17.97
N VAL A 528 15.27 26.41 16.80
CA VAL A 528 16.20 27.52 16.54
C VAL A 528 15.37 28.77 16.25
N GLN A 529 15.48 29.78 17.12
CA GLN A 529 14.69 31.02 17.06
C GLN A 529 15.24 32.03 16.05
N ASP A 530 16.55 32.00 15.80
CA ASP A 530 17.22 32.89 14.84
C ASP A 530 17.02 32.37 13.40
N GLY A 531 15.75 32.24 13.00
CA GLY A 531 15.29 31.63 11.77
C GLY A 531 13.77 31.48 11.72
N ARG A 532 13.29 30.62 10.83
CA ARG A 532 11.84 30.33 10.65
C ARG A 532 11.39 29.14 11.50
N ASN A 533 11.74 29.12 12.80
CA ASN A 533 11.45 28.03 13.76
C ASN A 533 11.94 26.65 13.31
N GLU A 534 13.21 26.58 12.91
CA GLU A 534 13.86 25.37 12.40
C GLU A 534 14.18 24.36 13.52
N ARG A 535 14.31 23.08 13.16
CA ARG A 535 14.54 21.98 14.14
C ARG A 535 16.01 21.81 14.50
N GLY A 536 16.94 22.29 13.67
CA GLY A 536 18.36 22.28 13.96
C GLY A 536 19.12 23.38 13.22
N ILE A 537 20.45 23.39 13.40
CA ILE A 537 21.35 24.38 12.80
C ILE A 537 22.09 23.70 11.67
N TYR A 538 21.93 24.21 10.44
CA TYR A 538 22.63 23.70 9.26
C TYR A 538 23.28 24.84 8.49
N LEU A 539 24.60 25.00 8.66
CA LEU A 539 25.40 25.96 7.91
C LEU A 539 26.00 25.23 6.71
N ARG A 540 25.58 25.63 5.50
CA ARG A 540 25.91 24.95 4.25
C ARG A 540 26.68 25.84 3.29
N GLU A 541 26.33 27.12 3.21
CA GLU A 541 26.91 28.05 2.27
C GLU A 541 28.19 28.69 2.84
N PRO A 542 29.19 29.03 1.99
CA PRO A 542 30.47 29.57 2.48
C PRO A 542 30.29 30.78 3.39
N HIS A 543 29.41 31.72 3.02
CA HIS A 543 29.11 32.93 3.78
C HIS A 543 28.45 32.68 5.15
N GLU A 544 27.94 31.47 5.40
CA GLU A 544 27.40 31.05 6.69
C GLU A 544 28.51 30.66 7.67
N THR A 545 29.67 30.26 7.15
CA THR A 545 30.82 29.78 7.91
C THR A 545 31.98 30.79 8.01
N LEU A 546 31.90 31.93 7.30
CA LEU A 546 32.96 32.95 7.28
C LEU A 546 33.14 33.71 8.60
N SER A 547 32.15 33.70 9.48
CA SER A 547 32.19 34.38 10.77
C SER A 547 31.52 33.56 11.86
N VAL A 548 31.90 33.83 13.11
CA VAL A 548 31.24 33.24 14.27
C VAL A 548 29.78 33.70 14.29
N ARG A 549 28.86 32.74 14.29
CA ARG A 549 27.42 32.99 14.42
C ARG A 549 26.94 32.51 15.78
N SER A 550 26.03 33.27 16.37
CA SER A 550 25.33 32.88 17.59
C SER A 550 23.89 32.54 17.22
N PHE A 551 23.37 31.45 17.78
CA PHE A 551 21.99 31.00 17.57
C PHE A 551 21.30 30.86 18.91
N ARG A 552 20.10 31.41 19.01
CA ARG A 552 19.21 31.23 20.15
C ARG A 552 18.35 29.99 19.93
N CYS A 553 18.53 29.00 20.77
CA CYS A 553 17.71 27.79 20.78
C CYS A 553 16.74 27.81 21.96
N SER A 554 15.49 27.40 21.73
CA SER A 554 14.53 27.11 22.80
C SER A 554 14.27 25.62 22.89
N VAL A 555 14.22 25.12 24.11
CA VAL A 555 13.76 23.77 24.44
C VAL A 555 12.42 23.88 25.14
N ARG A 556 11.38 23.26 24.58
CA ARG A 556 10.05 23.20 25.17
C ARG A 556 9.74 21.77 25.57
N LEU A 557 9.23 21.60 26.79
CA LEU A 557 8.72 20.34 27.28
C LEU A 557 7.19 20.44 27.33
N THR A 558 6.50 19.52 26.67
CA THR A 558 5.04 19.46 26.63
C THR A 558 4.59 18.14 27.23
N ALA A 559 3.73 18.20 28.24
CA ALA A 559 3.11 17.01 28.81
C ALA A 559 2.15 16.37 27.78
N PRO A 560 1.99 15.03 27.80
CA PRO A 560 1.02 14.36 26.93
C PRO A 560 -0.41 14.75 27.35
N HIS A 561 -1.32 14.76 26.39
CA HIS A 561 -2.74 15.11 26.59
C HIS A 561 -3.53 14.03 27.32
#